data_AF-A0A351RRG9-F1
#
_entry.id   AF-A0A351RRG9-F1
#
_cell.length_a   1.000
_cell.length_b   1.000
_cell.length_c   1.000
_cell.angle_alpha   90.00
_cell.angle_beta   90.00
_cell.angle_gamma   90.00
#
_symmetry.space_group_name_H-M   'P 1'
#
loop_
_entity.id
_entity.type
_entity.pdbx_description
1 polymer ?
#
loop_
_entity_poly.entity_id
_entity_poly.type
_entity_poly.pdbx_seq_one_letter_code
_entity_poly.pdbx_strand_id
1 'polypeptide(L)'
;MNRYRFIVISFVFIIGLITVSPSSGDTLPGEELFNKKCKQCHKVTEQLSIGPGLKDVTKRRSVEWIEKWLIDPKKVLDSNDPIAQELKKSFKRVMPKIPEMSTDENRKDIIEYLKTL
;
A
#
# COMPACT_ATOMS: atom_id res chain seq x y z
N MET A 1 23.20 28.89 -66.75
CA MET A 1 23.20 27.57 -66.08
C MET A 1 23.84 27.73 -64.70
N ASN A 2 23.46 26.90 -63.72
CA ASN A 2 23.70 26.99 -62.25
C ASN A 2 22.80 27.99 -61.51
N ARG A 3 21.61 27.61 -61.01
CA ARG A 3 21.23 26.65 -59.94
C ARG A 3 21.29 27.27 -58.52
N TYR A 4 20.41 28.24 -58.26
CA TYR A 4 19.98 28.58 -56.89
C TYR A 4 18.54 28.11 -56.72
N ARG A 5 18.39 26.81 -56.45
CA ARG A 5 17.12 26.16 -56.14
C ARG A 5 16.99 26.10 -54.62
N PHE A 6 15.99 26.83 -54.14
CA PHE A 6 15.22 26.57 -52.92
C PHE A 6 16.00 26.52 -51.61
N ILE A 7 15.88 27.62 -50.88
CA ILE A 7 15.94 27.67 -49.42
C ILE A 7 14.95 26.62 -48.90
N VAL A 8 15.48 25.45 -48.52
CA VAL A 8 14.71 24.44 -47.81
C VAL A 8 14.65 24.90 -46.36
N ILE A 9 13.49 25.43 -46.01
CA ILE A 9 13.07 25.80 -44.67
C ILE A 9 13.42 24.65 -43.72
N SER A 10 14.42 24.89 -42.87
CA SER A 10 14.83 23.97 -41.81
C SER A 10 13.77 24.02 -40.70
N PHE A 11 12.64 23.33 -40.92
CA PHE A 11 11.73 22.93 -39.86
C PHE A 11 12.22 21.58 -39.34
N VAL A 12 13.31 21.62 -38.55
CA VAL A 12 13.62 20.51 -37.65
C VAL A 12 12.60 20.60 -36.53
N PHE A 13 11.41 20.05 -36.76
CA PHE A 13 10.48 19.70 -35.70
C PHE A 13 11.18 18.57 -34.94
N ILE A 14 11.90 18.93 -33.86
CA ILE A 14 12.38 17.99 -32.87
C ILE A 14 11.12 17.42 -32.22
N ILE A 15 10.57 16.37 -32.81
CA ILE A 15 9.59 15.51 -32.17
C ILE A 15 10.39 14.78 -31.10
N GLY A 16 10.42 15.38 -29.91
CA GLY A 16 10.92 14.74 -28.71
C GLY A 16 10.19 13.42 -28.57
N LEU A 17 10.94 12.33 -28.72
CA LEU A 17 10.46 10.99 -28.44
C LEU A 17 10.27 10.91 -26.93
N ILE A 18 9.14 11.41 -26.44
CA ILE A 18 8.67 11.14 -25.09
C ILE A 18 8.27 9.67 -25.13
N THR A 19 9.21 8.78 -24.80
CA THR A 19 8.86 7.43 -24.41
C THR A 19 8.13 7.56 -23.08
N VAL A 20 6.83 7.83 -23.13
CA VAL A 20 5.92 7.48 -22.06
C VAL A 20 6.01 5.97 -21.95
N SER A 21 6.87 5.50 -21.05
CA SER A 21 6.84 4.12 -20.60
C SER A 21 5.41 3.86 -20.13
N PRO A 22 4.73 2.80 -20.63
CA PRO A 22 3.49 2.39 -20.01
C PRO A 22 3.83 2.08 -18.56
N SER A 23 3.19 2.77 -17.61
CA SER A 23 3.16 2.27 -16.24
C SER A 23 2.48 0.92 -16.35
N SER A 24 3.27 -0.15 -16.28
CA SER A 24 2.74 -1.46 -15.99
C SER A 24 1.78 -1.30 -14.81
N GLY A 25 0.68 -2.07 -14.83
CA GLY A 25 -0.17 -2.21 -13.66
C GLY A 25 0.60 -2.92 -12.55
N ASP A 26 1.62 -2.24 -12.03
CA ASP A 26 2.47 -2.65 -10.94
C ASP A 26 1.56 -2.66 -9.72
N THR A 27 0.97 -3.82 -9.45
CA THR A 27 0.37 -4.11 -8.15
C THR A 27 1.38 -3.65 -7.11
N LEU A 28 0.96 -2.77 -6.19
CA LEU A 28 1.85 -2.29 -5.14
C LEU A 28 2.49 -3.52 -4.47
N PRO A 29 3.80 -3.52 -4.13
CA PRO A 29 4.42 -4.64 -3.42
C PRO A 29 3.62 -5.05 -2.17
N GLY A 30 2.98 -4.07 -1.52
CA GLY A 30 2.05 -4.27 -0.41
C GLY A 30 0.79 -5.05 -0.77
N GLU A 31 0.26 -4.94 -1.99
CA GLU A 31 -0.91 -5.72 -2.43
C GLU A 31 -0.59 -7.21 -2.50
N GLU A 32 0.57 -7.59 -3.07
CA GLU A 32 0.99 -8.98 -3.12
C GLU A 32 1.19 -9.55 -1.71
N LEU A 33 1.88 -8.78 -0.86
CA LEU A 33 2.11 -9.17 0.54
C LEU A 33 0.80 -9.29 1.31
N PHE A 34 -0.14 -8.37 1.10
CA PHE A 34 -1.48 -8.39 1.70
C PHE A 34 -2.26 -9.64 1.29
N ASN A 35 -2.26 -9.97 -0.01
CA ASN A 35 -2.91 -11.16 -0.54
C ASN A 35 -2.35 -12.44 0.10
N LYS A 36 -1.05 -12.50 0.36
CA LYS A 36 -0.38 -13.65 0.97
C LYS A 36 -0.57 -13.76 2.50
N LYS A 37 -0.60 -12.63 3.21
CA LYS A 37 -0.46 -12.62 4.69
C LYS A 37 -1.67 -12.06 5.44
N CYS A 38 -2.49 -11.23 4.81
CA CYS A 38 -3.56 -10.49 5.49
C CYS A 38 -4.97 -10.94 5.05
N LYS A 39 -5.15 -11.25 3.76
CA LYS A 39 -6.45 -11.54 3.13
C LYS A 39 -7.19 -12.76 3.70
N GLN A 40 -6.47 -13.69 4.31
CA GLN A 40 -7.09 -14.83 5.01
C GLN A 40 -7.98 -14.37 6.16
N CYS A 41 -7.61 -13.28 6.85
CA CYS A 41 -8.30 -12.80 8.03
C CYS A 41 -9.08 -11.51 7.79
N HIS A 42 -8.62 -10.66 6.87
CA HIS A 42 -9.17 -9.34 6.63
C HIS A 42 -9.80 -9.22 5.24
N LYS A 43 -10.86 -8.40 5.15
CA LYS A 43 -11.44 -7.95 3.89
C LYS A 43 -10.94 -6.54 3.58
N VAL A 44 -10.77 -6.25 2.30
CA VAL A 44 -10.47 -4.88 1.80
C VAL A 44 -11.69 -3.96 1.88
N THR A 45 -12.87 -4.52 2.15
CA THR A 45 -14.12 -3.79 2.37
C THR A 45 -14.34 -3.54 3.88
N GLU A 46 -15.49 -2.98 4.24
CA GLU A 46 -15.92 -2.81 5.64
C GLU A 46 -16.39 -4.12 6.28
N GLN A 47 -16.53 -5.19 5.49
CA GLN A 47 -17.04 -6.47 5.95
C GLN A 47 -16.14 -7.10 7.01
N LEU A 48 -16.76 -7.54 8.10
CA LEU A 48 -16.09 -8.29 9.16
C LEU A 48 -15.80 -9.74 8.74
N SER A 49 -14.69 -10.28 9.21
CA SER A 49 -14.26 -11.66 9.02
C SER A 49 -13.61 -12.16 10.31
N ILE A 50 -12.52 -12.92 10.23
CA ILE A 50 -11.68 -13.25 11.39
C ILE A 50 -11.15 -11.99 12.06
N GLY A 51 -10.86 -10.94 11.28
CA GLY A 51 -10.54 -9.58 11.73
C GLY A 51 -11.49 -8.53 11.14
N PRO A 52 -11.28 -7.24 11.49
CA PRO A 52 -12.08 -6.14 10.95
C PRO A 52 -11.86 -5.96 9.45
N GLY A 53 -12.86 -5.39 8.77
CA GLY A 53 -12.70 -4.83 7.43
C GLY A 53 -11.71 -3.66 7.43
N LEU A 54 -10.88 -3.58 6.39
CA LEU A 54 -9.73 -2.66 6.31
C LEU A 54 -9.93 -1.48 5.36
N LYS A 55 -11.10 -1.35 4.73
CA LYS A 55 -11.47 -0.12 4.01
C LYS A 55 -11.21 1.11 4.87
N ASP A 56 -10.57 2.12 4.29
CA ASP A 56 -10.27 3.39 4.94
C ASP A 56 -9.53 3.27 6.29
N VAL A 57 -8.80 2.17 6.56
CA VAL A 57 -8.19 1.94 7.88
C VAL A 57 -7.17 3.02 8.25
N THR A 58 -6.46 3.56 7.25
CA THR A 58 -5.49 4.66 7.40
C THR A 58 -6.15 6.02 7.65
N LYS A 59 -7.47 6.15 7.41
CA LYS A 59 -8.27 7.31 7.84
C LYS A 59 -8.83 7.13 9.25
N ARG A 60 -9.06 5.88 9.67
CA ARG A 60 -9.58 5.54 11.01
C ARG A 60 -8.50 5.44 12.08
N ARG A 61 -7.24 5.24 11.70
CA ARG A 61 -6.09 5.06 12.59
C ARG A 61 -4.84 5.73 12.03
N SER A 62 -4.02 6.28 12.91
CA SER A 62 -2.73 6.85 12.49
C SER A 62 -1.82 5.76 11.92
N VAL A 63 -1.00 6.14 10.94
CA VAL A 63 0.02 5.27 10.35
C VAL A 63 0.96 4.73 11.42
N GLU A 64 1.34 5.55 12.39
CA GLU A 64 2.19 5.17 13.52
C GLU A 64 1.56 4.07 14.38
N TRP A 65 0.24 4.12 14.61
CA TRP A 65 -0.46 3.08 15.36
C TRP A 65 -0.53 1.79 14.56
N ILE A 66 -0.84 1.87 13.26
CA ILE A 66 -0.85 0.71 12.35
C ILE A 66 0.52 0.05 12.32
N GLU A 67 1.60 0.83 12.22
CA GLU A 67 2.96 0.30 12.22
C GLU A 67 3.29 -0.42 13.52
N LYS A 68 3.01 0.20 14.68
CA LYS A 68 3.20 -0.45 16.00
C LYS A 68 2.40 -1.75 16.11
N TRP A 69 1.17 -1.75 15.61
CA TRP A 69 0.32 -2.94 15.57
C TRP A 69 0.92 -4.05 14.70
N LEU A 70 1.44 -3.72 13.50
CA LEU A 70 2.06 -4.71 12.61
C LEU A 70 3.34 -5.33 13.19
N ILE A 71 4.11 -4.58 14.01
CA ILE A 71 5.33 -5.10 14.67
C ILE A 71 4.98 -6.19 15.68
N ASP A 72 4.06 -5.89 16.61
CA ASP A 72 3.67 -6.82 17.67
C ASP A 72 2.30 -6.45 18.25
N PRO A 73 1.20 -7.04 17.72
CA PRO A 73 -0.15 -6.77 18.22
C PRO A 73 -0.34 -7.10 19.70
N LYS A 74 0.37 -8.12 20.20
CA LYS A 74 0.29 -8.52 21.61
C LYS A 74 0.93 -7.46 22.50
N LYS A 75 2.07 -6.90 22.09
CA LYS A 75 2.71 -5.81 22.85
C LYS A 75 1.83 -4.57 22.96
N VAL A 76 1.13 -4.19 21.87
CA VAL A 76 0.18 -3.06 21.89
C VAL A 76 -1.03 -3.36 22.79
N LEU A 77 -1.52 -4.60 22.79
CA LEU A 77 -2.56 -5.01 23.71
C LEU A 77 -2.08 -4.97 25.18
N ASP A 78 -0.90 -5.51 25.45
CA ASP A 78 -0.32 -5.58 26.80
C ASP A 78 0.02 -4.19 27.36
N SER A 79 0.21 -3.17 26.50
CA SER A 79 0.32 -1.77 26.92
C SER A 79 -1.02 -1.11 27.30
N ASN A 80 -2.10 -1.89 27.37
CA ASN A 80 -3.45 -1.45 27.70
C ASN A 80 -3.99 -0.35 26.74
N ASP A 81 -3.57 -0.40 25.47
CA ASP A 81 -4.06 0.51 24.44
C ASP A 81 -5.59 0.33 24.26
N PRO A 82 -6.40 1.39 24.41
CA PRO A 82 -7.86 1.28 24.49
C PRO A 82 -8.46 0.70 23.21
N ILE A 83 -7.84 1.02 22.07
CA ILE A 83 -8.24 0.52 20.76
C ILE A 83 -7.95 -0.98 20.65
N ALA A 84 -6.77 -1.42 21.06
CA ALA A 84 -6.41 -2.83 21.06
C ALA A 84 -7.32 -3.67 21.97
N GLN A 85 -7.69 -3.12 23.13
CA GLN A 85 -8.63 -3.77 24.05
C GLN A 85 -10.02 -3.90 23.44
N GLU A 86 -10.51 -2.85 22.76
CA GLU A 86 -11.78 -2.89 22.05
C GLU A 86 -11.77 -3.94 20.93
N LEU A 87 -10.71 -3.97 20.11
CA LEU A 87 -10.55 -4.97 19.06
C LEU A 87 -10.55 -6.39 19.63
N LYS A 88 -9.81 -6.64 20.72
CA LYS A 88 -9.82 -7.96 21.38
C LYS A 88 -11.21 -8.35 21.87
N LYS A 89 -11.98 -7.41 22.43
CA LYS A 89 -13.35 -7.66 22.89
C LYS A 89 -14.27 -8.03 21.72
N SER A 90 -14.17 -7.31 20.61
CA SER A 90 -15.00 -7.51 19.41
C SER A 90 -14.70 -8.80 18.67
N PHE A 91 -13.42 -9.15 18.50
CA PHE A 91 -13.00 -10.33 17.73
C PHE A 91 -12.70 -11.56 18.59
N LYS A 92 -12.71 -11.41 19.93
CA LYS A 92 -12.40 -12.46 20.93
C LYS A 92 -11.05 -13.15 20.71
N ARG A 93 -10.13 -12.47 20.01
CA ARG A 93 -8.80 -12.96 19.65
C ARG A 93 -7.88 -11.78 19.40
N VAL A 94 -6.58 -12.07 19.40
CA VAL A 94 -5.53 -11.10 19.08
C VAL A 94 -4.93 -11.49 17.73
N MET A 95 -4.61 -10.50 16.91
CA MET A 95 -3.85 -10.74 15.68
C MET A 95 -2.51 -11.37 16.04
N PRO A 96 -2.10 -12.50 15.45
CA PRO A 96 -0.80 -13.08 15.72
C PRO A 96 0.30 -12.17 15.16
N LYS A 97 1.50 -12.28 15.71
CA LYS A 97 2.68 -11.68 15.09
C LYS A 97 2.92 -12.34 13.73
N ILE A 98 3.07 -11.54 12.69
CA ILE A 98 3.35 -12.00 11.32
C ILE A 98 4.86 -11.83 11.08
N PRO A 99 5.63 -12.91 10.85
CA PRO A 99 7.09 -12.83 10.70
C PRO A 99 7.55 -11.82 9.64
N GLU A 100 6.81 -11.72 8.53
CA GLU A 100 7.12 -10.81 7.44
C GLU A 100 7.05 -9.33 7.86
N MET A 101 6.31 -8.98 8.92
CA MET A 101 6.24 -7.60 9.43
C MET A 101 7.47 -7.19 10.26
N SER A 102 8.45 -8.08 10.41
CA SER A 102 9.68 -7.79 11.15
C SER A 102 10.59 -6.79 10.41
N THR A 103 10.41 -6.60 9.09
CA THR A 103 11.17 -5.62 8.32
C THR A 103 10.38 -4.34 8.13
N ASP A 104 11.07 -3.20 8.17
CA ASP A 104 10.45 -1.88 7.98
C ASP A 104 9.87 -1.71 6.59
N GLU A 105 10.54 -2.27 5.57
CA GLU A 105 10.10 -2.27 4.17
C GLU A 105 8.73 -2.94 4.01
N ASN A 106 8.58 -4.17 4.49
CA ASN A 106 7.30 -4.89 4.40
C ASN A 106 6.16 -4.16 5.11
N ARG A 107 6.43 -3.51 6.25
CA ARG A 107 5.41 -2.71 6.95
C ARG A 107 5.04 -1.47 6.15
N LYS A 108 6.02 -0.76 5.58
CA LYS A 108 5.79 0.41 4.73
C LYS A 108 4.97 0.04 3.50
N ASP A 109 5.31 -1.06 2.84
CA ASP A 109 4.59 -1.55 1.66
C ASP A 109 3.14 -1.89 1.98
N ILE A 110 2.89 -2.63 3.07
CA ILE A 110 1.51 -2.90 3.54
C ILE A 110 0.78 -1.60 3.85
N ILE A 111 1.40 -0.68 4.58
CA ILE A 111 0.77 0.59 4.95
C ILE A 111 0.42 1.40 3.70
N GLU A 112 1.29 1.44 2.70
CA GLU A 112 1.02 2.14 1.44
C GLU A 112 -0.15 1.52 0.69
N TYR A 113 -0.20 0.18 0.61
CA TYR A 113 -1.38 -0.50 0.06
C TYR A 113 -2.65 -0.21 0.86
N LEU A 114 -2.59 -0.16 2.20
CA LEU A 114 -3.74 0.19 3.04
C LEU A 114 -4.23 1.64 2.83
N LYS A 115 -3.43 2.54 2.25
CA LYS A 115 -3.87 3.90 1.88
C LYS A 115 -4.71 3.91 0.60
N THR A 116 -4.63 2.86 -0.22
CA THR A 116 -5.43 2.75 -1.45
C THR A 116 -6.78 2.08 -1.22
N LEU A 117 -7.06 1.61 0.01
CA LEU A 117 -8.29 0.89 0.39
C LEU A 117 -9.40 1.79 0.92
#